data_AF-A0A7J5V621-F1
#
_entry.id   AF-A0A7J5V621-F1
#
_cell.length_a   1.000
_cell.length_b   1.000
_cell.length_c   1.000
_cell.angle_alpha   90.00
_cell.angle_beta   90.00
_cell.angle_gamma   90.00
#
_symmetry.space_group_name_H-M   'P 1'
#
loop_
_entity.id
_entity.type
_entity.pdbx_description
1 polymer ?
#
loop_
_entity_poly.entity_id
_entity_poly.type
_entity_poly.pdbx_seq_one_letter_code
_entity_poly.pdbx_strand_id
1 'polypeptide(L)'
;EDRIWNRLYGQQQFIPSKKKKLEKGQKVRISNVKGSFDKGYVPNWSEEHFLVQERKEKGKPVYKLTDKSNEDLKGAWYREEVQPIEKNKYLVEKVIRKRVSPTGQREVLVKWKGWPTKFNTWIEETELTPIDTN
;
A
#
# COMPACT_ATOMS: atom_id res chain seq x y z
N GLU A 1 26.47 -34.11 -18.64
CA GLU A 1 26.12 -33.73 -17.25
C GLU A 1 24.78 -32.96 -17.17
N ASP A 2 23.98 -33.00 -18.24
CA ASP A 2 22.77 -32.17 -18.43
C ASP A 2 21.47 -32.77 -17.86
N ARG A 3 21.51 -34.02 -17.35
CA ARG A 3 20.32 -34.70 -16.81
C ARG A 3 19.88 -34.18 -15.44
N ILE A 4 20.77 -33.51 -14.70
CA ILE A 4 20.48 -33.02 -13.34
C ILE A 4 19.76 -31.66 -13.39
N TRP A 5 20.13 -30.80 -14.34
CA TRP A 5 19.51 -29.47 -14.53
C TRP A 5 18.02 -29.57 -14.85
N ASN A 6 17.63 -30.53 -15.70
CA ASN A 6 16.23 -30.79 -16.03
C ASN A 6 15.42 -31.42 -14.87
N ARG A 7 16.06 -31.93 -13.82
CA ARG A 7 15.36 -32.52 -12.66
C ARG A 7 15.10 -31.48 -11.56
N LEU A 8 15.98 -30.49 -11.43
CA LEU A 8 15.87 -29.36 -10.51
C LEU A 8 15.03 -28.20 -11.08
N TYR A 9 15.09 -27.98 -12.39
CA TYR A 9 14.41 -26.88 -13.08
C TYR A 9 13.44 -27.34 -14.18
N GLY A 10 13.15 -28.63 -14.26
CA GLY A 10 12.22 -29.20 -15.23
C GLY A 10 10.78 -28.83 -14.92
N GLN A 11 10.16 -28.09 -15.84
CA GLN A 11 8.71 -27.92 -15.98
C GLN A 11 7.96 -27.20 -14.85
N GLN A 12 8.55 -26.15 -14.30
CA GLN A 12 7.74 -24.99 -13.96
C GLN A 12 8.36 -23.80 -14.68
N GLN A 13 7.98 -23.59 -15.95
CA GLN A 13 8.11 -22.27 -16.54
C GLN A 13 7.35 -21.35 -15.58
N PHE A 14 8.05 -20.57 -14.76
CA PHE A 14 7.44 -19.53 -13.94
C PHE A 14 7.04 -18.45 -14.94
N ILE A 15 6.00 -18.72 -15.74
CA ILE A 15 5.40 -17.74 -16.63
C ILE A 15 4.93 -16.65 -15.68
N PRO A 16 5.57 -15.46 -15.66
CA PRO A 16 5.16 -14.41 -14.76
C PRO A 16 3.70 -14.16 -15.07
N SER A 17 2.81 -14.39 -14.11
CA SER A 17 1.39 -14.16 -14.34
C SER A 17 1.26 -12.70 -14.76
N LYS A 18 0.69 -12.45 -15.95
CA LYS A 18 0.53 -11.08 -16.43
C LYS A 18 -0.29 -10.33 -15.39
N LYS A 19 0.33 -9.32 -14.75
CA LYS A 19 -0.32 -8.54 -13.69
C LYS A 19 -1.69 -8.02 -14.20
N LYS A 20 -2.80 -8.37 -13.53
CA LYS A 20 -4.19 -8.02 -13.92
C LYS A 20 -4.43 -6.52 -13.97
N LYS A 21 -4.92 -5.94 -15.06
CA LYS A 21 -5.15 -4.47 -15.17
C LYS A 21 -5.85 -3.89 -13.94
N LEU A 22 -5.45 -2.68 -13.55
CA LEU A 22 -6.08 -1.94 -12.45
C LEU A 22 -7.26 -1.13 -12.98
N GLU A 23 -8.36 -1.13 -12.22
CA GLU A 23 -9.60 -0.42 -12.55
C GLU A 23 -9.67 0.94 -11.87
N LYS A 24 -10.47 1.86 -12.45
CA LYS A 24 -10.73 3.17 -11.83
C LYS A 24 -11.39 2.99 -10.46
N GLY A 25 -10.92 3.73 -9.46
CA GLY A 25 -11.36 3.67 -8.07
C GLY A 25 -10.70 2.57 -7.24
N GLN A 26 -9.84 1.73 -7.84
CA GLN A 26 -9.13 0.69 -7.08
C GLN A 26 -8.10 1.30 -6.13
N LYS A 27 -8.03 0.78 -4.90
CA LYS A 27 -7.02 1.16 -3.91
C LYS A 27 -5.68 0.52 -4.19
N VAL A 28 -4.63 1.32 -4.17
CA VAL A 28 -3.27 0.90 -4.53
C VAL A 28 -2.21 1.55 -3.63
N ARG A 29 -1.04 0.91 -3.52
CA ARG A 29 0.20 1.48 -2.97
C ARG A 29 1.16 1.78 -4.11
N ILE A 30 2.04 2.75 -3.92
CA ILE A 30 3.09 3.07 -4.88
C ILE A 30 4.45 2.59 -4.37
N SER A 31 5.37 2.29 -5.29
CA SER A 31 6.74 1.97 -4.92
C SER A 31 7.46 3.20 -4.35
N ASN A 32 8.20 3.01 -3.26
CA ASN A 32 9.06 4.04 -2.69
C ASN A 32 10.26 4.27 -3.61
N VAL A 33 10.63 5.53 -3.82
CA VAL A 33 11.85 5.90 -4.53
C VAL A 33 13.03 5.61 -3.59
N LYS A 34 13.84 4.61 -3.94
CA LYS A 34 15.05 4.28 -3.17
C LYS A 34 16.18 5.24 -3.53
N GLY A 35 16.76 5.88 -2.53
CA GLY A 35 18.05 6.56 -2.65
C GLY A 35 19.22 5.58 -2.66
N SER A 36 20.40 6.06 -3.07
CA SER A 36 21.63 5.26 -3.17
C SER A 36 22.10 4.63 -1.86
N PHE A 37 21.62 5.14 -0.72
CA PHE A 37 21.99 4.71 0.63
C PHE A 37 20.83 4.07 1.40
N ASP A 38 19.70 3.77 0.76
CA ASP A 38 18.58 3.15 1.44
C ASP A 38 18.92 1.72 1.87
N LYS A 39 18.69 1.44 3.15
CA LYS A 39 19.02 0.15 3.74
C LYS A 39 18.02 -0.90 3.26
N GLY A 40 18.50 -2.14 3.10
CA GLY A 40 17.68 -3.25 2.57
C GLY A 40 16.45 -3.61 3.42
N TYR A 41 16.37 -3.18 4.67
CA TYR A 41 15.21 -3.39 5.54
C TYR A 41 14.08 -2.36 5.33
N VAL A 42 14.31 -1.30 4.57
CA VAL A 42 13.28 -0.28 4.29
C VAL A 42 12.23 -0.89 3.34
N PRO A 43 10.92 -0.77 3.64
CA PRO A 43 9.88 -1.28 2.77
C PRO A 43 9.93 -0.65 1.37
N ASN A 44 9.68 -1.47 0.34
CA ASN A 44 9.65 -1.00 -1.05
C ASN A 44 8.35 -0.28 -1.43
N TRP A 45 7.31 -0.36 -0.60
CA TRP A 45 5.96 0.15 -0.89
C TRP A 45 5.56 1.22 0.10
N SER A 46 4.80 2.21 -0.36
CA SER A 46 4.22 3.25 0.47
C SER A 46 3.22 2.65 1.46
N GLU A 47 3.12 3.25 2.65
CA GLU A 47 2.09 2.90 3.63
C GLU A 47 0.76 3.62 3.36
N GLU A 48 0.82 4.76 2.68
CA GLU A 48 -0.33 5.51 2.18
C GLU A 48 -1.05 4.74 1.06
N HIS A 49 -2.39 4.89 1.05
CA HIS A 49 -3.27 4.23 0.08
C HIS A 49 -3.79 5.28 -0.89
N PHE A 50 -3.60 5.02 -2.19
CA PHE A 50 -4.02 5.88 -3.27
C PHE A 50 -5.15 5.24 -4.07
N LEU A 51 -5.87 6.04 -4.84
CA LEU A 51 -6.94 5.59 -5.72
C LEU A 51 -6.53 5.75 -7.17
N VAL A 52 -6.85 4.76 -8.00
CA VAL A 52 -6.64 4.85 -9.44
C VAL A 52 -7.68 5.80 -10.04
N GLN A 53 -7.25 6.91 -10.59
CA GLN A 53 -8.12 7.90 -11.22
C GLN A 53 -8.37 7.58 -12.69
N GLU A 54 -7.28 7.35 -13.43
CA GLU A 54 -7.30 7.18 -14.87
C GLU A 54 -6.13 6.27 -15.29
N ARG A 55 -6.36 5.46 -16.33
CA ARG A 55 -5.31 4.71 -17.03
C ARG A 55 -5.10 5.32 -18.40
N LYS A 56 -3.84 5.64 -18.74
CA LYS A 56 -3.46 6.14 -20.07
C LYS A 56 -2.71 5.06 -20.84
N GLU A 57 -3.17 4.76 -22.05
CA GLU A 57 -2.63 3.69 -22.90
C GLU A 57 -1.70 4.17 -24.03
N LYS A 58 -1.15 5.38 -23.94
CA LYS A 58 -0.18 5.88 -24.95
C LYS A 58 1.20 5.23 -24.73
N GLY A 59 1.48 4.13 -25.44
CA GLY A 59 2.73 3.37 -25.31
C GLY A 59 2.68 2.39 -24.13
N LYS A 60 3.66 2.45 -23.21
CA LYS A 60 3.62 1.64 -21.99
C LYS A 60 2.53 2.20 -21.06
N PRO A 61 1.52 1.39 -20.65
CA PRO A 61 0.39 1.91 -19.87
C PRO A 61 0.83 2.52 -18.54
N VAL A 62 0.33 3.73 -18.26
CA VAL A 62 0.56 4.45 -17.01
C VAL A 62 -0.75 4.76 -16.30
N TYR A 63 -0.68 4.90 -14.99
CA TYR A 63 -1.80 5.18 -14.10
C TYR A 63 -1.63 6.54 -13.45
N LYS A 64 -2.70 7.33 -13.47
CA LYS A 64 -2.84 8.51 -12.62
C LYS A 64 -3.53 8.11 -11.33
N LEU A 65 -3.04 8.67 -10.24
CA LEU A 65 -3.51 8.35 -8.90
C LEU A 65 -4.02 9.62 -8.23
N THR A 66 -4.99 9.45 -7.34
CA THR A 66 -5.48 10.47 -6.42
C THR A 66 -5.29 10.02 -4.98
N ASP A 67 -5.12 11.00 -4.08
CA ASP A 67 -5.11 10.77 -2.64
C ASP A 67 -6.53 10.44 -2.12
N LYS A 68 -6.64 10.02 -0.86
CA LYS A 68 -7.92 9.78 -0.17
C LYS A 68 -8.82 11.02 -0.13
N SER A 69 -8.23 12.23 -0.17
CA SER A 69 -8.95 13.51 -0.29
C SER A 69 -9.36 13.86 -1.73
N ASN A 70 -9.18 12.95 -2.68
CA ASN A 70 -9.43 13.15 -4.11
C ASN A 70 -8.56 14.26 -4.74
N GLU A 71 -7.40 14.52 -4.12
CA GLU A 71 -6.39 15.42 -4.65
C GLU A 71 -5.53 14.67 -5.68
N ASP A 72 -5.34 15.27 -6.87
CA ASP A 72 -4.53 14.68 -7.93
C ASP A 72 -3.04 14.63 -7.53
N LEU A 73 -2.44 13.46 -7.63
CA LEU A 73 -1.00 13.33 -7.43
C LEU A 73 -0.25 13.77 -8.68
N LYS A 74 0.79 14.58 -8.49
CA LYS A 74 1.68 15.02 -9.57
C LYS A 74 2.54 13.83 -10.02
N GLY A 75 2.15 13.20 -11.13
CA GLY A 75 2.93 12.12 -11.73
C GLY A 75 2.08 11.14 -12.52
N ALA A 76 2.76 10.11 -13.04
CA ALA A 76 2.13 8.94 -13.63
C ALA A 76 2.98 7.72 -13.28
N TRP A 77 2.33 6.64 -12.86
CA TRP A 77 3.01 5.43 -12.39
C TRP A 77 2.83 4.29 -13.36
N TYR A 78 3.88 3.52 -13.60
CA TYR A 78 3.78 2.29 -14.36
C TYR A 78 3.09 1.20 -13.54
N ARG A 79 2.63 0.17 -14.24
CA ARG A 79 2.01 -0.97 -13.56
C ARG A 79 2.91 -1.67 -12.54
N GLU A 80 4.21 -1.60 -12.74
CA GLU A 80 5.22 -2.23 -11.88
C GLU A 80 5.39 -1.48 -10.56
N GLU A 81 5.13 -0.17 -10.57
CA GLU A 81 5.27 0.77 -9.47
C GLU A 81 3.98 0.90 -8.65
N VAL A 82 2.94 0.15 -9.01
CA VAL A 82 1.63 0.20 -8.37
C VAL A 82 1.19 -1.19 -7.92
N GLN A 83 0.92 -1.34 -6.63
CA GLN A 83 0.44 -2.58 -6.02
C GLN A 83 -1.03 -2.43 -5.58
N PRO A 84 -1.96 -3.26 -6.09
CA PRO A 84 -3.32 -3.28 -5.60
C PRO A 84 -3.40 -3.78 -4.17
N ILE A 85 -4.31 -3.19 -3.40
CA ILE A 85 -4.53 -3.52 -1.99
C ILE A 85 -5.74 -4.44 -1.88
N GLU A 86 -5.50 -5.69 -1.49
CA GLU A 86 -6.58 -6.68 -1.29
C GLU A 86 -7.25 -6.53 0.08
N LYS A 87 -6.47 -6.24 1.12
CA LYS A 87 -6.95 -6.10 2.50
C LYS A 87 -6.73 -4.67 2.98
N ASN A 88 -7.81 -3.99 3.36
CA ASN A 88 -7.76 -2.64 3.91
C ASN A 88 -7.27 -2.68 5.37
N LYS A 89 -5.95 -2.81 5.57
CA LYS A 89 -5.31 -2.71 6.87
C LYS A 89 -4.46 -1.43 6.93
N TYR A 90 -4.70 -0.63 7.96
CA TYR A 90 -3.95 0.60 8.24
C TYR A 90 -3.10 0.39 9.49
N LEU A 91 -1.83 0.80 9.42
CA LEU A 91 -0.94 0.70 10.56
C LEU A 91 -1.01 1.98 11.39
N VAL A 92 -1.06 1.81 12.70
CA VAL A 92 -0.98 2.92 13.65
C VAL A 92 0.49 3.23 13.91
N GLU A 93 0.88 4.50 13.72
CA GLU A 93 2.20 4.99 14.12
C GLU A 93 2.22 5.29 15.62
N LYS A 94 1.22 6.03 16.10
CA LYS A 94 1.08 6.38 17.51
C LYS A 94 -0.35 6.77 17.87
N VAL A 95 -0.71 6.54 19.12
CA VAL A 95 -1.91 7.12 19.73
C VAL A 95 -1.54 8.50 20.28
N ILE A 96 -2.21 9.55 19.80
CA ILE A 96 -1.93 10.94 20.15
C ILE A 96 -2.71 11.37 21.39
N ARG A 97 -3.99 10.99 21.47
CA ARG A 97 -4.90 11.34 22.56
C ARG A 97 -5.88 10.21 22.83
N LYS A 98 -6.42 10.18 24.04
CA LYS A 98 -7.54 9.33 24.44
C LYS A 98 -8.66 10.21 24.99
N ARG A 99 -9.92 9.85 24.71
CA ARG A 99 -11.09 10.51 25.28
C ARG A 99 -12.19 9.49 25.55
N VAL A 100 -13.15 9.88 26.38
CA VAL A 100 -14.41 9.16 26.55
C VAL A 100 -15.47 9.99 25.84
N SER A 101 -16.20 9.39 24.90
CA SER A 101 -17.29 10.04 24.21
C SER A 101 -18.44 10.37 25.19
N PRO A 102 -19.35 11.28 24.84
CA PRO A 102 -20.57 11.50 25.65
C PRO A 102 -21.43 10.24 25.82
N THR A 103 -21.27 9.25 24.95
CA THR A 103 -21.93 7.95 25.00
C THR A 103 -21.21 6.92 25.89
N GLY A 104 -20.08 7.29 26.50
CA GLY A 104 -19.29 6.44 27.39
C GLY A 104 -18.25 5.54 26.70
N GLN A 105 -18.11 5.63 25.37
CA GLN A 105 -17.15 4.83 24.61
C GLN A 105 -15.74 5.42 24.69
N ARG A 106 -14.74 4.55 24.79
CA ARG A 106 -13.33 4.97 24.79
C ARG A 106 -12.86 5.13 23.34
N GLU A 107 -12.51 6.36 22.99
CA GLU A 107 -11.99 6.69 21.68
C GLU A 107 -10.53 7.14 21.79
N VAL A 108 -9.76 6.82 20.76
CA VAL A 108 -8.34 7.15 20.66
C VAL A 108 -8.07 7.89 19.36
N LEU A 109 -7.37 9.02 19.45
CA LEU A 109 -6.93 9.77 18.28
C LEU A 109 -5.65 9.15 17.76
N VAL A 110 -5.74 8.57 16.57
CA VAL A 110 -4.65 7.79 15.98
C VAL A 110 -3.93 8.59 14.91
N LYS A 111 -2.60 8.53 14.98
CA LYS A 111 -1.70 8.89 13.88
C LYS A 111 -1.46 7.64 13.05
N TRP A 112 -1.90 7.67 11.80
CA TRP A 112 -1.67 6.57 10.86
C TRP A 112 -0.25 6.64 10.29
N LYS A 113 0.40 5.47 10.21
CA LYS A 113 1.78 5.33 9.77
C LYS A 113 1.90 5.60 8.27
N GLY A 114 2.77 6.54 7.91
CA GLY A 114 2.99 6.98 6.54
C GLY A 114 1.86 7.83 5.94
N TRP A 115 0.89 8.29 6.74
CA TRP A 115 -0.13 9.24 6.32
C TRP A 115 0.14 10.63 6.88
N PRO A 116 -0.24 11.72 6.21
CA PRO A 116 -0.19 13.07 6.77
C PRO A 116 -1.05 13.24 8.05
N THR A 117 -0.68 14.18 8.94
CA THR A 117 -1.43 14.44 10.20
C THR A 117 -2.86 14.93 9.99
N LYS A 118 -3.19 15.47 8.80
CA LYS A 118 -4.55 15.86 8.41
C LYS A 118 -5.53 14.67 8.42
N PHE A 119 -5.01 13.44 8.31
CA PHE A 119 -5.82 12.22 8.30
C PHE A 119 -5.93 11.55 9.68
N ASN A 120 -5.48 12.20 10.76
CA ASN A 120 -5.66 11.66 12.09
C ASN A 120 -7.15 11.56 12.41
N THR A 121 -7.58 10.40 12.89
CA THR A 121 -9.00 10.13 13.18
C THR A 121 -9.15 9.56 14.56
N TRP A 122 -10.29 9.88 15.19
CA TRP A 122 -10.74 9.17 16.38
C TRP A 122 -11.30 7.82 15.94
N ILE A 123 -10.83 6.75 16.56
CA ILE A 123 -11.36 5.40 16.41
C ILE A 123 -11.67 4.83 17.78
N GLU A 124 -12.52 3.81 17.86
CA GLU A 124 -12.77 3.12 19.11
C GLU A 124 -11.53 2.32 19.55
N GLU A 125 -11.25 2.29 20.85
CA GLU A 125 -10.10 1.53 21.39
C GLU A 125 -10.22 0.03 21.08
N THR A 126 -11.43 -0.48 20.90
CA THR A 126 -11.77 -1.87 20.52
C THR A 126 -11.38 -2.23 19.09
N GLU A 127 -11.25 -1.27 18.18
CA GLU A 127 -10.84 -1.53 16.78
C GLU A 127 -9.32 -1.72 16.65
N LEU A 128 -8.55 -1.37 17.68
CA LEU A 128 -7.11 -1.58 17.69
C LEU A 128 -6.80 -3.06 17.87
N THR A 129 -6.15 -3.63 16.85
CA THR A 129 -5.56 -4.97 16.93
C THR A 129 -4.07 -4.84 17.20
N PRO A 130 -3.53 -5.53 18.23
CA PRO A 130 -2.08 -5.57 18.43
C PRO A 130 -1.43 -6.23 17.22
N ILE A 131 -0.26 -5.72 16.84
CA ILE A 131 0.55 -6.33 15.80
C ILE A 131 1.22 -7.53 16.46
N ASP A 132 0.81 -8.74 16.08
CA ASP A 132 1.47 -9.98 16.52
C ASP A 132 2.95 -9.90 16.14
N THR A 133 3.80 -9.69 17.14
CA THR A 133 5.25 -9.69 16.97
C THR A 133 5.68 -11.12 17.30
N ASN A 134 5.83 -11.93 16.26
CA ASN A 134 6.33 -13.31 16.37
C ASN A 134 7.86 -13.31 16.49
#